data_AF-A0A7W0NJZ9-F1
#
_entry.id   AF-A0A7W0NJZ9-F1
#
_cell.length_a   1.000
_cell.length_b   1.000
_cell.length_c   1.000
_cell.angle_alpha   90.00
_cell.angle_beta   90.00
_cell.angle_gamma   90.00
#
_symmetry.space_group_name_H-M   'P 1'
#
loop_
_entity.id
_entity.type
_entity.pdbx_description
1 polymer ?
#
loop_
_entity_poly.entity_id
_entity_poly.type
_entity_poly.pdbx_seq_one_letter_code
_entity_poly.pdbx_strand_id
1 'polypeptide(L)'
;AQSGPFASLVLDLNRDDYYGHAQRWFDVRNSAWLRWLDAQAALSLVVRGAGSVTSDVPGVACTASCRTEWNEGTPLVLTAKAAVGQRFVRWAGACAAETHECATTVTDSTSLTAFFAPARFQLAVAVAGRGRINGAGAPCALVRCVRSVTSHRALTLRATPAPGWLLRGWSGACRDAKLTCRVPMTQAASVRARFVRR
;
A
#
# COMPACT_ATOMS: atom_id res chain seq x y z
N ALA A 1 -22.05 -48.76 12.88
CA ALA A 1 -21.41 -47.43 12.81
C ALA A 1 -20.02 -47.62 12.22
N GLN A 2 -19.78 -47.11 11.02
CA GLN A 2 -18.61 -47.48 10.20
C GLN A 2 -17.33 -46.80 10.71
N SER A 3 -16.47 -47.59 11.35
CA SER A 3 -15.06 -47.28 11.59
C SER A 3 -14.26 -47.80 10.40
N GLY A 4 -14.16 -47.00 9.35
CA GLY A 4 -13.31 -47.27 8.19
C GLY A 4 -12.32 -46.13 7.98
N PRO A 5 -11.22 -46.37 7.22
CA PRO A 5 -10.16 -45.38 6.95
C PRO A 5 -10.65 -44.12 6.20
N PHE A 6 -11.93 -44.09 5.81
CA PHE A 6 -12.58 -43.00 5.11
C PHE A 6 -13.54 -42.18 6.00
N ALA A 7 -13.63 -42.46 7.30
CA ALA A 7 -14.53 -41.77 8.21
C ALA A 7 -14.10 -40.32 8.53
N SER A 8 -12.88 -39.92 8.13
CA SER A 8 -12.32 -38.57 8.36
C SER A 8 -12.00 -37.83 7.06
N LEU A 9 -12.73 -38.07 5.97
CA LEU A 9 -12.61 -37.32 4.71
C LEU A 9 -13.14 -35.87 4.84
N VAL A 10 -12.61 -35.12 5.80
CA VAL A 10 -12.57 -33.67 5.71
C VAL A 10 -11.43 -33.39 4.75
N LEU A 11 -11.72 -32.78 3.60
CA LEU A 11 -10.69 -32.22 2.73
C LEU A 11 -9.85 -31.24 3.54
N ASP A 12 -8.63 -31.64 3.91
CA ASP A 12 -7.64 -30.77 4.51
C ASP A 12 -6.90 -30.02 3.39
N LEU A 13 -7.57 -29.01 2.82
CA LEU A 13 -6.96 -28.12 1.83
C LEU A 13 -5.57 -27.68 2.33
N ASN A 14 -4.54 -28.03 1.55
CA ASN A 14 -3.10 -27.81 1.79
C ASN A 14 -2.40 -28.79 2.75
N ARG A 15 -2.96 -29.98 2.98
CA ARG A 15 -2.25 -31.06 3.65
C ARG A 15 -2.46 -32.34 2.85
N ASP A 16 -1.62 -32.53 1.82
CA ASP A 16 -1.75 -33.61 0.83
C ASP A 16 -1.28 -34.99 1.38
N ASP A 17 -1.72 -35.34 2.59
CA ASP A 17 -1.28 -36.54 3.31
C ASP A 17 -1.99 -37.83 2.83
N TYR A 18 -2.97 -37.69 1.92
CA TYR A 18 -3.83 -38.74 1.38
C TYR A 18 -3.12 -39.97 0.78
N TYR A 19 -1.86 -39.83 0.35
CA TYR A 19 -1.10 -40.90 -0.31
C TYR A 19 -0.07 -41.61 0.58
N GLY A 20 -0.01 -41.30 1.89
CA GLY A 20 0.98 -41.92 2.79
C GLY A 20 0.57 -43.27 3.35
N HIS A 21 1.48 -44.25 3.36
CA HIS A 21 1.35 -45.47 4.15
C HIS A 21 2.68 -45.95 4.72
N ALA A 22 2.66 -46.64 5.86
CA ALA A 22 3.85 -47.07 6.61
C ALA A 22 4.52 -48.36 6.09
N GLN A 23 4.42 -48.67 4.78
CA GLN A 23 4.89 -49.95 4.23
C GLN A 23 6.11 -49.80 3.31
N ARG A 24 6.75 -50.94 2.98
CA ARG A 24 8.06 -51.03 2.31
C ARG A 24 8.03 -50.90 0.78
N TRP A 25 6.87 -50.66 0.16
CA TRP A 25 6.79 -50.34 -1.28
C TRP A 25 6.97 -48.84 -1.49
N PHE A 26 7.10 -48.40 -2.75
CA PHE A 26 7.34 -46.99 -3.09
C PHE A 26 6.27 -46.09 -2.47
N ASP A 27 6.66 -45.38 -1.42
CA ASP A 27 5.86 -44.32 -0.83
C ASP A 27 5.91 -43.12 -1.77
N VAL A 28 4.75 -42.78 -2.30
CA VAL A 28 4.52 -41.68 -3.24
C VAL A 28 5.04 -40.36 -2.63
N ARG A 29 4.99 -40.17 -1.30
CA ARG A 29 5.58 -39.02 -0.59
C ARG A 29 7.10 -38.91 -0.76
N ASN A 30 7.79 -40.04 -0.85
CA ASN A 30 9.25 -40.06 -0.98
C ASN A 30 9.72 -39.90 -2.44
N SER A 31 8.80 -39.77 -3.39
CA SER A 31 9.16 -39.60 -4.79
C SER A 31 9.83 -38.25 -5.00
N ALA A 32 10.96 -38.23 -5.72
CA ALA A 32 11.65 -36.99 -6.08
C ALA A 32 10.77 -36.03 -6.90
N TRP A 33 9.71 -36.54 -7.53
CA TRP A 33 8.70 -35.79 -8.28
C TRP A 33 7.65 -35.12 -7.37
N LEU A 34 7.44 -35.62 -6.14
CA LEU A 34 6.52 -35.05 -5.15
C LEU A 34 7.22 -34.34 -3.98
N ARG A 35 8.53 -34.50 -3.79
CA ARG A 35 9.31 -33.72 -2.80
C ARG A 35 9.24 -32.21 -3.00
N TRP A 36 8.86 -31.75 -4.19
CA TRP A 36 8.58 -30.34 -4.47
C TRP A 36 7.25 -29.85 -3.86
N LEU A 37 6.37 -30.74 -3.37
CA LEU A 37 5.11 -30.40 -2.70
C LEU A 37 5.21 -30.30 -1.16
N ASP A 38 6.30 -30.75 -0.53
CA ASP A 38 6.31 -30.93 0.94
C ASP A 38 6.78 -29.68 1.72
N ALA A 39 7.49 -28.74 1.09
CA ALA A 39 7.94 -27.53 1.75
C ALA A 39 6.80 -26.50 1.76
N GLN A 40 6.13 -26.34 2.90
CA GLN A 40 5.11 -25.29 3.08
C GLN A 40 5.75 -24.03 3.64
N ALA A 41 5.46 -22.90 3.02
CA ALA A 41 5.90 -21.58 3.44
C ALA A 41 4.70 -20.67 3.74
N ALA A 42 4.85 -19.82 4.75
CA ALA A 42 3.79 -18.91 5.16
C ALA A 42 3.86 -17.59 4.40
N LEU A 43 2.75 -17.23 3.75
CA LEU A 43 2.51 -15.88 3.26
C LEU A 43 1.87 -15.05 4.37
N SER A 44 2.56 -14.00 4.81
CA SER A 44 2.04 -13.05 5.80
C SER A 44 1.69 -11.72 5.15
N LEU A 45 0.42 -11.34 5.22
CA LEU A 45 -0.07 -10.11 4.63
C LEU A 45 -0.66 -9.18 5.69
N VAL A 46 -0.34 -7.90 5.55
CA VAL A 46 -0.88 -6.83 6.39
C VAL A 46 -1.52 -5.75 5.53
N VAL A 47 -2.78 -5.40 5.83
CA VAL A 47 -3.48 -4.26 5.22
C VAL A 47 -3.44 -3.09 6.20
N ARG A 48 -2.96 -1.94 5.72
CA ARG A 48 -2.93 -0.68 6.47
C ARG A 48 -3.85 0.32 5.77
N GLY A 49 -4.84 0.84 6.50
CA GLY A 49 -5.91 1.66 5.92
C GLY A 49 -7.07 0.81 5.40
N ALA A 50 -8.05 1.45 4.77
CA ALA A 50 -9.27 0.77 4.34
C ALA A 50 -9.15 0.28 2.88
N GLY A 51 -9.13 -1.04 2.72
CA GLY A 51 -9.04 -1.73 1.45
C GLY A 51 -9.05 -3.24 1.66
N SER A 52 -8.88 -3.98 0.58
CA SER A 52 -8.75 -5.42 0.59
C SER A 52 -7.67 -5.86 -0.38
N VAL A 53 -7.16 -7.07 -0.17
CA VAL A 53 -6.22 -7.74 -1.05
C VAL A 53 -6.77 -9.10 -1.41
N THR A 54 -6.68 -9.47 -2.68
CA THR A 54 -7.02 -10.79 -3.19
C THR A 54 -5.89 -11.34 -4.04
N SER A 55 -5.76 -12.67 -4.15
CA SER A 55 -4.88 -13.32 -5.13
C SER A 55 -5.61 -13.63 -6.43
N ASP A 56 -4.84 -13.93 -7.47
CA ASP A 56 -5.28 -14.49 -8.75
C ASP A 56 -5.80 -15.92 -8.63
N VAL A 57 -5.29 -16.68 -7.65
CA VAL A 57 -5.79 -18.01 -7.26
C VAL A 57 -6.63 -17.94 -5.98
N PRO A 58 -7.54 -18.89 -5.70
CA PRO A 58 -8.23 -18.97 -4.41
C PRO A 58 -7.24 -19.12 -3.25
N GLY A 59 -7.48 -18.45 -2.13
CA GLY A 59 -6.68 -18.62 -0.91
C GLY A 59 -6.35 -17.31 -0.19
N VAL A 60 -6.25 -16.18 -0.90
CA VAL A 60 -6.04 -14.85 -0.28
C VAL A 60 -7.26 -13.96 -0.49
N ALA A 61 -7.90 -13.58 0.62
CA ALA A 61 -8.93 -12.54 0.65
C ALA A 61 -8.86 -11.80 2.01
N CYS A 62 -8.09 -10.71 2.07
CA CYS A 62 -7.69 -10.11 3.33
C CYS A 62 -8.04 -8.63 3.41
N THR A 63 -8.63 -8.21 4.53
CA THR A 63 -9.05 -6.83 4.82
C THR A 63 -8.28 -6.19 5.98
N ALA A 64 -7.52 -6.99 6.73
CA ALA A 64 -6.68 -6.56 7.84
C ALA A 64 -5.35 -7.34 7.79
N SER A 65 -5.03 -8.15 8.79
CA SER A 65 -3.89 -9.06 8.74
C SER A 65 -4.37 -10.49 8.49
N CYS A 66 -3.69 -11.21 7.62
CA CYS A 66 -3.95 -12.62 7.36
C CYS A 66 -2.64 -13.37 7.14
N ARG A 67 -2.69 -14.66 7.43
CA ARG A 67 -1.59 -15.59 7.19
C ARG A 67 -2.16 -16.83 6.53
N THR A 68 -1.52 -17.28 5.48
CA THR A 68 -1.93 -18.45 4.67
C THR A 68 -0.71 -19.29 4.36
N GLU A 69 -0.86 -20.60 4.35
CA GLU A 69 0.22 -21.55 4.03
C GLU A 69 0.12 -21.95 2.55
N TRP A 70 1.26 -22.03 1.89
CA TRP A 70 1.38 -22.34 0.47
C TRP A 70 2.56 -23.26 0.24
N ASN A 71 2.54 -24.01 -0.86
CA ASN A 71 3.73 -24.70 -1.31
C ASN A 71 4.81 -23.67 -1.65
N GLU A 72 6.01 -23.87 -1.16
CA GLU A 72 7.16 -23.03 -1.46
C GLU A 72 7.40 -22.99 -2.98
N GLY A 73 7.76 -21.81 -3.50
CA GLY A 73 7.90 -21.59 -4.93
C GLY A 73 6.59 -21.25 -5.65
N THR A 74 5.44 -21.24 -4.96
CA THR A 74 4.15 -20.88 -5.59
C THR A 74 4.20 -19.41 -6.06
N PRO A 75 4.02 -19.14 -7.36
CA PRO A 75 3.86 -17.79 -7.87
C PRO A 75 2.44 -17.28 -7.57
N LEU A 76 2.34 -16.03 -7.12
CA LEU A 76 1.07 -15.36 -6.83
C LEU A 76 1.06 -13.95 -7.42
N VAL A 77 -0.10 -13.53 -7.91
CA VAL A 77 -0.39 -12.13 -8.23
C VAL A 77 -1.43 -11.60 -7.25
N LEU A 78 -1.00 -10.69 -6.39
CA LEU A 78 -1.84 -10.07 -5.38
C LEU A 78 -2.37 -8.72 -5.88
N THR A 79 -3.68 -8.53 -5.78
CA THR A 79 -4.39 -7.33 -6.25
C THR A 79 -4.95 -6.56 -5.06
N ALA A 80 -4.51 -5.31 -4.90
CA ALA A 80 -5.01 -4.39 -3.89
C ALA A 80 -6.20 -3.56 -4.39
N LYS A 81 -7.36 -3.75 -3.76
CA LYS A 81 -8.60 -3.02 -4.02
C LYS A 81 -8.87 -2.03 -2.89
N ALA A 82 -8.86 -0.74 -3.21
CA ALA A 82 -9.18 0.30 -2.24
C ALA A 82 -10.69 0.31 -1.92
N ALA A 83 -11.04 0.60 -0.67
CA ALA A 83 -12.43 0.86 -0.29
C ALA A 83 -12.93 2.20 -0.87
N VAL A 84 -14.24 2.43 -0.81
CA VAL A 84 -14.85 3.69 -1.28
C VAL A 84 -14.22 4.89 -0.54
N GLY A 85 -13.83 5.91 -1.32
CA GLY A 85 -13.17 7.11 -0.79
C GLY A 85 -11.70 6.93 -0.41
N GLN A 86 -11.13 5.74 -0.60
CA GLN A 86 -9.72 5.44 -0.38
C GLN A 86 -8.97 5.29 -1.71
N ARG A 87 -7.64 5.25 -1.65
CA ARG A 87 -6.78 4.85 -2.74
C ARG A 87 -5.70 3.91 -2.24
N PHE A 88 -5.25 3.05 -3.14
CA PHE A 88 -4.01 2.31 -2.95
C PHE A 88 -2.82 3.28 -3.04
N VAL A 89 -1.87 3.12 -2.12
CA VAL A 89 -0.66 3.94 -2.04
C VAL A 89 0.54 3.19 -2.58
N ARG A 90 0.82 2.01 -2.01
CA ARG A 90 1.96 1.16 -2.37
C ARG A 90 1.91 -0.17 -1.64
N TRP A 91 2.70 -1.11 -2.12
CA TRP A 91 3.12 -2.31 -1.42
C TRP A 91 4.43 -2.10 -0.67
N ALA A 92 4.75 -2.99 0.26
CA ALA A 92 6.05 -3.10 0.92
C ALA A 92 6.36 -4.57 1.22
N GLY A 93 7.63 -4.90 1.46
CA GLY A 93 8.08 -6.25 1.76
C GLY A 93 8.42 -7.03 0.49
N ALA A 94 8.00 -8.30 0.44
CA ALA A 94 8.36 -9.28 -0.59
C ALA A 94 8.05 -8.84 -2.04
N CYS A 95 7.12 -7.91 -2.22
CA CYS A 95 6.94 -7.24 -3.50
C CYS A 95 6.61 -5.77 -3.23
N ALA A 96 7.64 -4.93 -3.27
CA ALA A 96 7.53 -3.48 -3.15
C ALA A 96 7.23 -2.89 -4.52
N ALA A 97 6.01 -2.40 -4.70
CA ALA A 97 5.54 -1.79 -5.95
C ALA A 97 4.56 -0.64 -5.67
N GLU A 98 4.44 0.28 -6.62
CA GLU A 98 3.43 1.36 -6.60
C GLU A 98 2.20 1.02 -7.45
N THR A 99 2.20 -0.14 -8.11
CA THR A 99 1.07 -0.70 -8.87
C THR A 99 0.09 -1.41 -7.96
N HIS A 100 -1.19 -1.43 -8.36
CA HIS A 100 -2.23 -2.14 -7.63
C HIS A 100 -1.98 -3.65 -7.56
N GLU A 101 -1.32 -4.20 -8.57
CA GLU A 101 -0.90 -5.60 -8.64
C GLU A 101 0.52 -5.76 -8.12
N CYS A 102 0.75 -6.91 -7.50
CA CYS A 102 2.00 -7.29 -6.87
C CYS A 102 2.27 -8.76 -7.14
N ALA A 103 3.20 -9.04 -8.04
CA ALA A 103 3.66 -10.39 -8.34
C ALA A 103 4.76 -10.80 -7.34
N THR A 104 4.60 -11.96 -6.71
CA THR A 104 5.57 -12.50 -5.75
C THR A 104 5.59 -14.02 -5.80
N THR A 105 6.65 -14.63 -5.28
CA THR A 105 6.78 -16.08 -5.15
C THR A 105 6.89 -16.41 -3.68
N VAL A 106 6.08 -17.35 -3.20
CA VAL A 106 6.08 -17.71 -1.78
C VAL A 106 7.38 -18.45 -1.45
N THR A 107 8.18 -17.85 -0.59
CA THR A 107 9.36 -18.39 0.10
C THR A 107 9.14 -18.35 1.61
N ASP A 108 10.01 -18.98 2.39
CA ASP A 108 9.97 -19.04 3.86
C ASP A 108 9.81 -17.69 4.58
N SER A 109 10.15 -16.57 3.93
CA SER A 109 10.12 -15.22 4.53
C SER A 109 9.14 -14.26 3.87
N THR A 110 8.13 -14.77 3.17
CA THR A 110 7.21 -13.93 2.37
C THR A 110 6.26 -13.13 3.25
N SER A 111 6.65 -11.88 3.51
CA SER A 111 5.82 -10.91 4.21
C SER A 111 5.63 -9.67 3.36
N LEU A 112 4.40 -9.18 3.27
CA LEU A 112 4.10 -7.95 2.54
C LEU A 112 3.00 -7.12 3.20
N THR A 113 3.00 -5.83 2.90
CA THR A 113 2.03 -4.88 3.44
C THR A 113 1.41 -4.03 2.33
N ALA A 114 0.08 -4.03 2.24
CA ALA A 114 -0.68 -3.12 1.39
C ALA A 114 -0.99 -1.84 2.16
N PHE A 115 -0.62 -0.68 1.60
CA PHE A 115 -0.96 0.61 2.17
C PHE A 115 -2.09 1.28 1.39
N PHE A 116 -3.14 1.64 2.09
CA PHE A 116 -4.26 2.43 1.62
C PHE A 116 -4.36 3.72 2.43
N ALA A 117 -4.82 4.79 1.78
CA ALA A 117 -5.05 6.07 2.42
C ALA A 117 -6.30 6.73 1.82
N PRO A 118 -6.89 7.75 2.47
CA PRO A 118 -7.97 8.52 1.88
C PRO A 118 -7.57 8.99 0.49
N ALA A 119 -8.48 8.95 -0.48
CA ALA A 119 -8.17 9.31 -1.87
C ALA A 119 -7.66 10.76 -2.00
N ARG A 120 -8.09 11.63 -1.08
CA ARG A 120 -7.73 13.04 -1.05
C ARG A 120 -7.48 13.51 0.38
N PHE A 121 -6.55 14.45 0.54
CA PHE A 121 -6.33 15.22 1.77
C PHE A 121 -6.65 16.70 1.55
N GLN A 122 -6.99 17.39 2.64
CA GLN A 122 -7.21 18.84 2.63
C GLN A 122 -5.87 19.58 2.70
N LEU A 123 -5.68 20.54 1.79
CA LEU A 123 -4.58 21.51 1.79
C LEU A 123 -5.15 22.90 2.04
N ALA A 124 -4.81 23.50 3.18
CA ALA A 124 -5.10 24.89 3.47
C ALA A 124 -3.93 25.77 3.03
N VAL A 125 -4.19 26.78 2.19
CA VAL A 125 -3.17 27.72 1.73
C VAL A 125 -3.55 29.13 2.16
N ALA A 126 -2.58 29.87 2.70
CA ALA A 126 -2.76 31.25 3.11
C ALA A 126 -1.62 32.15 2.62
N VAL A 127 -1.96 33.39 2.28
CA VAL A 127 -1.01 34.43 1.90
C VAL A 127 -1.14 35.58 2.88
N ALA A 128 -0.01 36.06 3.39
CA ALA A 128 0.07 37.30 4.17
C ALA A 128 0.95 38.31 3.40
N GLY A 129 0.51 39.56 3.30
CA GLY A 129 1.15 40.57 2.43
C GLY A 129 0.69 40.48 0.97
N ARG A 130 1.41 41.12 0.04
CA ARG A 130 1.07 41.10 -1.38
C ARG A 130 1.97 40.14 -2.17
N GLY A 131 1.35 39.08 -2.68
CA GLY A 131 1.98 38.06 -3.49
C GLY A 131 0.96 36.98 -3.85
N ARG A 132 1.39 35.97 -4.60
CA ARG A 132 0.57 34.82 -4.99
C ARG A 132 1.34 33.53 -4.75
N ILE A 133 0.62 32.43 -4.55
CA ILE A 133 1.19 31.08 -4.56
C ILE A 133 0.61 30.39 -5.79
N ASN A 134 1.50 29.94 -6.70
CA ASN A 134 1.17 29.23 -7.92
C ASN A 134 1.58 27.75 -7.80
N GLY A 135 0.81 26.82 -8.36
CA GLY A 135 1.13 25.39 -8.39
C GLY A 135 -0.01 24.56 -8.97
N ALA A 136 0.27 23.34 -9.43
CA ALA A 136 -0.75 22.42 -9.97
C ALA A 136 -1.81 22.15 -8.88
N GLY A 137 -3.00 22.75 -9.04
CA GLY A 137 -4.10 22.72 -8.07
C GLY A 137 -4.37 24.02 -7.29
N ALA A 138 -3.59 25.09 -7.47
CA ALA A 138 -3.85 26.38 -6.82
C ALA A 138 -3.26 27.59 -7.58
N PRO A 139 -4.11 28.39 -8.25
CA PRO A 139 -4.10 29.83 -8.06
C PRO A 139 -5.03 30.13 -6.89
N CYS A 140 -4.49 30.18 -5.67
CA CYS A 140 -5.21 30.85 -4.60
C CYS A 140 -4.95 32.34 -4.75
N ALA A 141 -5.84 33.01 -5.50
CA ALA A 141 -5.85 34.46 -5.65
C ALA A 141 -6.34 35.18 -4.39
N LEU A 142 -6.90 34.43 -3.42
CA LEU A 142 -7.44 34.92 -2.16
C LEU A 142 -6.45 34.72 -1.00
N VAL A 143 -6.62 35.53 0.04
CA VAL A 143 -5.81 35.54 1.28
C VAL A 143 -5.80 34.17 1.98
N ARG A 144 -6.88 33.38 1.88
CA ARG A 144 -7.00 31.99 2.38
C ARG A 144 -7.84 31.15 1.44
N CYS A 145 -7.45 29.91 1.22
CA CYS A 145 -8.22 28.92 0.47
C CYS A 145 -8.00 27.52 1.05
N VAL A 146 -8.96 26.62 0.84
CA VAL A 146 -8.86 25.20 1.18
C VAL A 146 -9.14 24.38 -0.06
N ARG A 147 -8.34 23.34 -0.31
CA ARG A 147 -8.46 22.47 -1.49
C ARG A 147 -8.37 21.01 -1.10
N SER A 148 -9.17 20.19 -1.76
CA SER A 148 -9.05 18.73 -1.70
C SER A 148 -8.08 18.27 -2.78
N VAL A 149 -6.96 17.66 -2.40
CA VAL A 149 -5.90 17.23 -3.32
C VAL A 149 -5.62 15.75 -3.13
N THR A 150 -5.29 15.05 -4.22
CA THR A 150 -4.96 13.62 -4.20
C THR A 150 -3.87 13.31 -3.17
N SER A 151 -4.10 12.30 -2.33
CA SER A 151 -3.15 11.89 -1.31
C SER A 151 -1.91 11.21 -1.92
N HIS A 152 -0.79 11.28 -1.20
CA HIS A 152 0.50 10.71 -1.58
C HIS A 152 1.03 11.15 -2.95
N ARG A 153 0.50 12.25 -3.49
CA ARG A 153 1.04 12.91 -4.69
C ARG A 153 1.66 14.23 -4.26
N ALA A 154 2.97 14.33 -4.44
CA ALA A 154 3.67 15.55 -4.07
C ALA A 154 3.25 16.72 -4.96
N LEU A 155 3.00 17.86 -4.31
CA LEU A 155 2.65 19.13 -4.95
C LEU A 155 3.82 20.08 -4.85
N THR A 156 4.06 20.81 -5.94
CA THR A 156 5.04 21.90 -5.95
C THR A 156 4.31 23.24 -5.95
N LEU A 157 4.54 24.02 -4.90
CA LEU A 157 4.03 25.37 -4.71
C LEU A 157 5.16 26.38 -4.95
N ARG A 158 4.87 27.47 -5.66
CA ARG A 158 5.83 28.55 -5.96
C ARG A 158 5.26 29.88 -5.50
N ALA A 159 5.96 30.55 -4.60
CA ALA A 159 5.63 31.93 -4.22
C ALA A 159 6.04 32.89 -5.34
N THR A 160 5.15 33.82 -5.68
CA THR A 160 5.38 34.89 -6.64
C THR A 160 5.07 36.22 -5.95
N PRO A 161 6.09 36.95 -5.45
CA PRO A 161 5.90 38.26 -4.84
C PRO A 161 5.31 39.27 -5.82
N ALA A 162 4.51 40.22 -5.32
CA ALA A 162 4.08 41.38 -6.12
C ALA A 162 5.25 42.37 -6.32
N PRO A 163 5.18 43.31 -7.28
CA PRO A 163 6.18 44.37 -7.42
C PRO A 163 6.38 45.14 -6.10
N GLY A 164 7.64 45.32 -5.69
CA GLY A 164 8.00 45.95 -4.41
C GLY A 164 7.87 45.05 -3.17
N TRP A 165 7.63 43.74 -3.33
CA TRP A 165 7.55 42.78 -2.22
C TRP A 165 8.58 41.65 -2.36
N LEU A 166 8.90 41.03 -1.22
CA LEU A 166 9.80 39.88 -1.06
C LEU A 166 9.07 38.78 -0.29
N LEU A 167 9.38 37.52 -0.57
CA LEU A 167 8.99 36.43 0.33
C LEU A 167 9.92 36.46 1.56
N ARG A 168 9.37 36.72 2.74
CA ARG A 168 10.11 36.61 4.00
C ARG A 168 10.30 35.15 4.41
N GLY A 169 9.30 34.31 4.13
CA GLY A 169 9.38 32.89 4.42
C GLY A 169 8.03 32.20 4.37
N TRP A 170 8.09 30.89 4.52
CA TRP A 170 6.93 30.02 4.62
C TRP A 170 6.71 29.56 6.05
N SER A 171 5.53 28.99 6.30
CA SER A 171 5.19 28.33 7.57
C SER A 171 4.24 27.16 7.30
N GLY A 172 4.07 26.30 8.31
CA GLY A 172 3.34 25.03 8.17
C GLY A 172 4.20 23.98 7.48
N ALA A 173 3.62 23.24 6.53
CA ALA A 173 4.29 22.15 5.80
C ALA A 173 5.47 22.59 4.91
N CYS A 174 5.73 23.90 4.81
CA CYS A 174 6.78 24.50 4.00
C CYS A 174 7.82 25.26 4.82
N ARG A 175 7.94 25.05 6.14
CA ARG A 175 8.64 25.94 7.09
C ARG A 175 10.07 26.37 6.68
N ASP A 176 10.78 25.57 5.89
CA ASP A 176 12.17 25.85 5.47
C ASP A 176 12.34 25.96 3.95
N ALA A 177 11.22 26.12 3.22
CA ALA A 177 11.25 26.27 1.78
C ALA A 177 11.78 27.65 1.34
N LYS A 178 12.41 27.69 0.17
CA LYS A 178 12.83 28.94 -0.49
C LYS A 178 11.67 29.51 -1.32
N LEU A 179 11.87 29.84 -2.59
CA LEU A 179 10.78 30.33 -3.45
C LEU A 179 9.78 29.21 -3.81
N THR A 180 10.26 27.96 -3.87
CA THR A 180 9.49 26.76 -4.16
C THR A 180 9.41 25.85 -2.94
N CYS A 181 8.22 25.31 -2.68
CA CYS A 181 7.95 24.33 -1.63
C CYS A 181 7.36 23.06 -2.24
N ARG A 182 7.85 21.90 -1.80
CA ARG A 182 7.28 20.60 -2.16
C ARG A 182 6.52 20.02 -0.98
N VAL A 183 5.21 19.79 -1.14
CA VAL A 183 4.33 19.22 -0.12
C VAL A 183 3.97 17.79 -0.53
N PRO A 184 4.39 16.75 0.21
CA PRO A 184 4.19 15.36 -0.20
C PRO A 184 2.75 14.86 -0.10
N MET A 185 1.86 15.61 0.58
CA MET A 185 0.45 15.24 0.81
C MET A 185 0.28 13.84 1.41
N THR A 186 1.07 13.49 2.43
CA THR A 186 0.92 12.25 3.21
C THR A 186 -0.13 12.37 4.32
N GLN A 187 -0.58 13.59 4.59
CA GLN A 187 -1.64 13.94 5.53
C GLN A 187 -2.24 15.29 5.12
N ALA A 188 -3.31 15.71 5.81
CA ALA A 188 -3.82 17.07 5.68
C ALA A 188 -2.73 18.09 6.06
N ALA A 189 -2.59 19.14 5.26
CA ALA A 189 -1.49 20.08 5.37
C ALA A 189 -1.97 21.53 5.36
N SER A 190 -1.21 22.40 6.02
CA SER A 190 -1.40 23.84 5.96
C SER A 190 -0.12 24.51 5.51
N VAL A 191 -0.22 25.49 4.62
CA VAL A 191 0.90 26.24 4.07
C VAL A 191 0.57 27.72 4.10
N ARG A 192 1.49 28.52 4.63
CA ARG A 192 1.34 29.98 4.61
C ARG A 192 2.62 30.65 4.13
N ALA A 193 2.50 31.48 3.09
CA ALA A 193 3.57 32.37 2.63
C ALA A 193 3.40 33.77 3.22
N ARG A 194 4.48 34.34 3.75
CA ARG A 194 4.53 35.72 4.23
C ARG A 194 5.39 36.57 3.32
N PHE A 195 4.77 37.55 2.69
CA PHE A 195 5.43 38.57 1.89
C PHE A 195 5.58 39.86 2.72
N VAL A 196 6.71 40.53 2.57
CA VAL A 196 7.01 41.83 3.16
C VAL A 196 7.42 42.81 2.07
N ARG A 197 7.28 44.12 2.29
CA ARG A 197 7.81 45.11 1.35
C ARG A 197 9.34 45.01 1.28
N ARG A 198 9.89 45.33 0.11
CA ARG A 198 11.33 45.53 -0.07
C ARG A 198 11.84 46.67 0.79
#